data_AF-A0A660PRQ9-F1
#
_entry.id   AF-A0A660PRQ9-F1
#
_cell.length_a   1.000
_cell.length_b   1.000
_cell.length_c   1.000
_cell.angle_alpha   90.00
_cell.angle_beta   90.00
_cell.angle_gamma   90.00
#
_symmetry.space_group_name_H-M   'P 1'
#
loop_
_entity.id
_entity.type
_entity.pdbx_description
1 polymer ?
#
loop_
_entity_poly.entity_id
_entity_poly.type
_entity_poly.pdbx_seq_one_letter_code
_entity_poly.pdbx_strand_id
1 'polypeptide(L)'
;MIDESGQIKIIDFGIAKAETDPDLTIAGAAVGTPAYMAPEQFTPTEKTNYDQIDIYAVGTTLYYMLTGELPFKGDNQFVLREAKLFSEPTRPRDIDREIPKQVEDIILKALKRDPEERYKTVREMRDAIAKIPREEQIVSETKLVDGKGAGKSKSGRKPLTRKVSIVAFILLVAVASYIAFFPADDKKPIIAPELLSPGNNALLNTGLPQFAWQSTAGDGGGYILLLSDDSGFTNPQTISDLAVNRYRPADSMADGRYFWQVQTIDKDNNKSEFSSIFTFSIETAPAEIPQGSLELTVRPSGDIYIDGELYAQNQRDVLLPLDTGRHVVVVRNRNSIEKVFDETVTISTDRKETRRFSFSFPEVTQDKPAEPVGQEEIYGHLSVGSRPVNGAMVFINERLQDQVTPFRFKLKAGKYIVRVQMTDGSELSKTDTVEVAADSTSKLIFNFEN
;
A
#
# COMPACT_ATOMS: atom_id res chain seq x y z
N MET A 1 -5.55 -16.64 -30.38
CA MET A 1 -5.01 -16.75 -31.76
C MET A 1 -6.16 -16.76 -32.76
N ILE A 2 -6.01 -16.15 -33.94
CA ILE A 2 -6.99 -16.19 -35.04
C ILE A 2 -6.33 -16.93 -36.21
N ASP A 3 -6.96 -17.99 -36.73
CA ASP A 3 -6.42 -18.73 -37.88
C ASP A 3 -6.83 -18.11 -39.24
N GLU A 4 -6.30 -18.66 -40.33
CA GLU A 4 -6.57 -18.19 -41.71
C GLU A 4 -8.06 -18.23 -42.09
N SER A 5 -8.87 -19.01 -41.37
CA SER A 5 -10.34 -19.08 -41.57
C SER A 5 -11.12 -18.06 -40.75
N GLY A 6 -10.43 -17.25 -39.93
CA GLY A 6 -11.03 -16.31 -38.99
C GLY A 6 -11.54 -16.96 -37.71
N GLN A 7 -11.22 -18.23 -37.43
CA GLN A 7 -11.61 -18.88 -36.20
C GLN A 7 -10.71 -18.47 -35.03
N ILE A 8 -11.35 -18.11 -33.92
CA ILE A 8 -10.68 -17.76 -32.67
C ILE A 8 -10.38 -19.04 -31.91
N LYS A 9 -9.10 -19.25 -31.58
CA LYS A 9 -8.62 -20.33 -30.73
C LYS A 9 -7.99 -19.74 -29.48
N ILE A 10 -8.47 -20.18 -28.32
CA ILE A 10 -7.83 -19.91 -27.04
C ILE A 10 -6.55 -20.74 -27.01
N ILE A 11 -5.43 -20.07 -26.77
CA ILE A 11 -4.11 -20.67 -26.60
C ILE A 11 -3.64 -20.31 -25.19
N ASP A 12 -2.63 -21.02 -24.68
CA ASP A 12 -2.06 -20.78 -23.35
C ASP A 12 -3.06 -20.98 -22.20
N PHE A 13 -3.57 -22.21 -22.06
CA PHE A 13 -4.22 -22.67 -20.82
C PHE A 13 -3.16 -22.73 -19.72
N GLY A 14 -2.81 -21.56 -19.17
CA GLY A 14 -1.68 -21.38 -18.27
C GLY A 14 -1.74 -22.34 -17.08
N ILE A 15 -0.56 -22.78 -16.67
CA ILE A 15 -0.25 -23.41 -15.39
C ILE A 15 -0.55 -22.35 -14.29
N ALA A 16 -1.83 -22.07 -14.05
CA ALA A 16 -2.33 -21.10 -13.09
C ALA A 16 -2.50 -21.76 -11.71
N LYS A 17 -1.45 -22.48 -11.30
CA LYS A 17 -1.25 -22.93 -9.92
C LYS A 17 0.02 -22.28 -9.41
N ALA A 18 -0.09 -21.03 -9.02
CA ALA A 18 0.78 -20.48 -8.00
C ALA A 18 -0.14 -20.15 -6.83
N GLU A 19 0.02 -20.90 -5.73
CA GLU A 19 -0.54 -20.50 -4.44
C GLU A 19 -0.15 -19.04 -4.21
N THR A 20 -1.15 -18.20 -3.93
CA THR A 20 -0.95 -16.81 -3.56
C THR A 20 -0.19 -16.76 -2.24
N ASP A 21 1.12 -16.57 -2.32
CA ASP A 21 1.96 -16.18 -1.20
C ASP A 21 1.62 -14.72 -0.82
N PRO A 22 1.21 -14.43 0.43
CA PRO A 22 0.86 -13.07 0.87
C PRO A 22 1.96 -12.03 0.66
N ASP A 23 3.22 -12.46 0.54
CA ASP A 23 4.37 -11.57 0.32
C ASP A 23 4.56 -11.17 -1.16
N LEU A 24 3.88 -11.81 -2.11
CA LEU A 24 3.88 -11.41 -3.53
C LEU A 24 3.07 -10.15 -3.81
N THR A 25 2.25 -9.70 -2.86
CA THR A 25 1.41 -8.52 -2.99
C THR A 25 2.19 -7.20 -2.99
N ILE A 26 3.46 -7.22 -2.56
CA ILE A 26 4.34 -6.04 -2.49
C ILE A 26 5.16 -5.84 -3.78
N ALA A 27 5.29 -6.88 -4.63
CA ALA A 27 6.18 -6.86 -5.81
C ALA A 27 5.47 -6.95 -7.18
N GLY A 28 4.18 -6.58 -7.28
CA GLY A 28 3.51 -6.33 -8.57
C GLY A 28 3.44 -7.51 -9.56
N ALA A 29 3.72 -8.73 -9.11
CA ALA A 29 3.76 -9.95 -9.92
C ALA A 29 2.71 -10.95 -9.41
N ALA A 30 1.44 -10.55 -9.40
CA ALA A 30 0.37 -11.52 -9.53
C ALA A 30 0.36 -11.98 -10.99
N VAL A 31 0.63 -13.26 -11.24
CA VAL A 31 0.69 -13.85 -12.58
C VAL A 31 -0.68 -13.69 -13.27
N GLY A 32 -0.68 -12.88 -14.33
CA GLY A 32 -1.82 -12.49 -15.16
C GLY A 32 -1.72 -11.00 -15.50
N THR A 33 -2.26 -10.56 -16.63
CA THR A 33 -2.30 -9.13 -16.94
C THR A 33 -3.31 -8.46 -15.99
N PRO A 34 -2.92 -7.60 -15.03
CA PRO A 34 -3.84 -7.08 -13.99
C PRO A 34 -5.08 -6.38 -14.54
N ALA A 35 -5.00 -5.91 -15.79
CA ALA A 35 -6.13 -5.39 -16.55
C ALA A 35 -7.33 -6.36 -16.63
N TYR A 36 -7.08 -7.67 -16.75
CA TYR A 36 -8.11 -8.69 -16.95
C TYR A 36 -8.43 -9.49 -15.67
N MET A 37 -7.67 -9.29 -14.60
CA MET A 37 -7.92 -9.93 -13.31
C MET A 37 -9.22 -9.46 -12.67
N ALA A 38 -9.93 -10.39 -12.06
CA ALA A 38 -11.13 -10.14 -11.28
C ALA A 38 -10.78 -9.54 -9.91
N PRO A 39 -11.65 -8.68 -9.32
CA PRO A 39 -11.39 -8.00 -8.06
C PRO A 39 -11.03 -8.95 -6.89
N GLU A 40 -11.67 -10.11 -6.83
CA GLU A 40 -11.44 -11.13 -5.81
C GLU A 40 -10.06 -11.79 -5.89
N GLN A 41 -9.36 -11.70 -7.03
CA GLN A 41 -7.99 -12.21 -7.15
C GLN A 41 -6.96 -11.34 -6.40
N PHE A 42 -7.33 -10.12 -5.99
CA PHE A 42 -6.48 -9.22 -5.21
C PHE A 42 -6.66 -9.36 -3.70
N THR A 43 -7.58 -10.22 -3.26
CA THR A 43 -7.86 -10.46 -1.84
C THR A 43 -7.82 -11.97 -1.61
N PRO A 44 -6.82 -12.50 -0.87
CA PRO A 44 -6.75 -13.93 -0.59
C PRO A 44 -8.02 -14.38 0.14
N THR A 45 -8.77 -15.30 -0.44
CA THR A 45 -9.86 -16.01 0.24
C THR A 45 -9.65 -17.51 0.09
N GLU A 46 -10.04 -18.30 1.08
CA GLU A 46 -9.87 -19.76 1.08
C GLU A 46 -10.69 -20.49 -0.02
N LYS A 47 -11.54 -19.77 -0.77
CA LYS A 47 -12.43 -20.32 -1.81
C LYS A 47 -12.44 -19.46 -3.07
N THR A 48 -11.39 -19.55 -3.86
CA THR A 48 -11.33 -18.96 -5.19
C THR A 48 -12.25 -19.72 -6.16
N ASN A 49 -13.30 -19.07 -6.65
CA ASN A 49 -14.18 -19.63 -7.69
C ASN A 49 -13.66 -19.28 -9.09
N TYR A 50 -12.90 -20.18 -9.70
CA TYR A 50 -12.25 -19.95 -11.00
C TYR A 50 -13.23 -19.67 -12.14
N ASP A 51 -14.41 -20.29 -12.15
CA ASP A 51 -15.43 -20.04 -13.17
C ASP A 51 -15.88 -18.57 -13.18
N GLN A 52 -15.97 -17.95 -11.99
CA GLN A 52 -16.35 -16.55 -11.84
C GLN A 52 -15.25 -15.59 -12.30
N ILE A 53 -13.99 -15.96 -12.09
CA ILE A 53 -12.83 -15.23 -12.58
C ILE A 53 -12.79 -15.23 -14.11
N ASP A 54 -13.01 -16.39 -14.72
CA ASP A 54 -13.03 -16.51 -16.18
C ASP A 54 -14.16 -15.69 -16.81
N ILE A 55 -15.35 -15.68 -16.20
CA ILE A 55 -16.49 -14.85 -16.65
C ILE A 55 -16.11 -13.36 -16.64
N TYR A 56 -15.43 -12.90 -15.59
CA TYR A 56 -14.97 -11.52 -15.50
C TYR A 56 -13.91 -11.19 -16.56
N ALA A 57 -12.94 -12.07 -16.77
CA ALA A 57 -11.89 -11.88 -17.77
C ALA A 57 -12.46 -11.85 -19.20
N VAL A 58 -13.44 -12.71 -19.50
CA VAL A 58 -14.18 -12.70 -20.77
C VAL A 58 -14.98 -11.41 -20.92
N GLY A 59 -15.64 -10.94 -19.87
CA GLY A 59 -16.35 -9.65 -19.86
C GLY A 59 -15.42 -8.47 -20.17
N THR A 60 -14.23 -8.46 -19.56
CA THR A 60 -13.19 -7.45 -19.82
C THR A 60 -12.69 -7.52 -21.25
N THR A 61 -12.48 -8.72 -21.78
CA THR A 61 -12.04 -8.93 -23.17
C THR A 61 -13.09 -8.42 -24.16
N LEU A 62 -14.37 -8.73 -23.92
CA LEU A 62 -15.48 -8.26 -24.75
C LEU A 62 -15.60 -6.73 -24.71
N TYR A 63 -15.45 -6.13 -23.53
CA TYR A 63 -15.39 -4.67 -23.38
C TYR A 63 -14.30 -4.05 -24.27
N TYR A 64 -13.07 -4.58 -24.16
CA TYR A 64 -11.93 -4.06 -24.90
C TYR A 64 -12.07 -4.22 -26.41
N MET A 65 -12.57 -5.37 -26.87
CA MET A 65 -12.79 -5.61 -28.30
C MET A 65 -13.80 -4.64 -28.93
N LEU A 66 -14.80 -4.18 -28.16
CA LEU A 66 -15.84 -3.29 -28.66
C LEU A 66 -15.51 -1.81 -28.52
N THR A 67 -14.76 -1.43 -27.49
CA THR A 67 -14.49 -0.02 -27.17
C THR A 67 -13.07 0.42 -27.53
N GLY A 68 -12.13 -0.52 -27.68
CA GLY A 68 -10.70 -0.23 -27.79
C GLY A 68 -10.04 0.24 -26.48
N GLU A 69 -10.80 0.34 -25.39
CA GLU A 69 -10.34 0.80 -24.08
C GLU A 69 -10.60 -0.26 -22.99
N LEU A 70 -9.87 -0.19 -21.88
CA LEU A 70 -10.15 -1.04 -20.71
C LEU A 70 -11.30 -0.45 -19.87
N PRO A 71 -12.10 -1.30 -19.19
CA PRO A 71 -13.24 -0.84 -18.39
C PRO A 71 -12.84 -0.01 -17.16
N PHE A 72 -11.62 -0.23 -16.65
CA PHE A 72 -11.02 0.50 -15.56
C PHE A 72 -9.68 1.07 -16.00
N LYS A 73 -9.41 2.32 -15.63
CA LYS A 73 -8.17 3.05 -15.93
C LYS A 73 -7.35 3.18 -14.66
N GLY A 74 -6.03 3.14 -14.80
CA GLY A 74 -5.09 3.37 -13.71
C GLY A 74 -3.68 3.46 -14.24
N ASP A 75 -2.94 4.48 -13.79
CA ASP A 75 -1.58 4.76 -14.26
C ASP A 75 -0.55 3.76 -13.72
N ASN A 76 -0.94 2.95 -12.74
CA ASN A 76 -0.16 1.84 -12.21
C ASN A 76 -1.10 0.74 -11.66
N GLN A 77 -0.53 -0.42 -11.31
CA GLN A 77 -1.29 -1.58 -10.84
C GLN A 77 -2.07 -1.30 -9.54
N PHE A 78 -1.56 -0.45 -8.65
CA PHE A 78 -2.23 -0.07 -7.41
C PHE A 78 -3.51 0.73 -7.70
N VAL A 79 -3.41 1.76 -8.55
CA VAL A 79 -4.57 2.58 -8.95
C VAL A 79 -5.59 1.72 -9.72
N LEU A 80 -5.12 0.81 -10.57
CA LEU A 80 -5.99 -0.12 -11.30
C LEU A 80 -6.72 -1.10 -10.36
N ARG A 81 -6.02 -1.61 -9.33
CA ARG A 81 -6.61 -2.43 -8.27
C ARG A 81 -7.68 -1.65 -7.50
N GLU A 82 -7.36 -0.45 -7.02
CA GLU A 82 -8.30 0.42 -6.31
C GLU A 82 -9.53 0.73 -7.16
N ALA A 83 -9.35 1.03 -8.45
CA ALA A 83 -10.45 1.25 -9.38
C ALA A 83 -11.37 0.03 -9.49
N LYS A 84 -10.81 -1.18 -9.59
CA LYS A 84 -11.59 -2.44 -9.63
C LYS A 84 -12.29 -2.75 -8.31
N LEU A 85 -11.68 -2.41 -7.17
CA LEU A 85 -12.20 -2.67 -5.83
C LEU A 85 -13.24 -1.65 -5.35
N PHE A 86 -13.21 -0.42 -5.85
CA PHE A 86 -14.02 0.67 -5.30
C PHE A 86 -14.82 1.48 -6.32
N SER A 87 -14.46 1.43 -7.61
CA SER A 87 -15.17 2.15 -8.67
C SER A 87 -16.06 1.24 -9.51
N GLU A 88 -16.93 1.85 -10.31
CA GLU A 88 -17.71 1.18 -11.36
C GLU A 88 -16.98 1.30 -12.70
N PRO A 89 -17.11 0.32 -13.60
CA PRO A 89 -16.53 0.42 -14.93
C PRO A 89 -17.21 1.54 -15.73
N THR A 90 -16.44 2.19 -16.61
CA THR A 90 -17.03 3.10 -17.61
C THR A 90 -18.04 2.32 -18.45
N ARG A 91 -19.19 2.92 -18.81
CA ARG A 91 -20.18 2.18 -19.59
C ARG A 91 -19.74 2.14 -21.06
N PRO A 92 -19.79 0.97 -21.74
CA PRO A 92 -19.43 0.89 -23.16
C PRO A 92 -20.16 1.92 -24.03
N ARG A 93 -21.44 2.20 -23.74
CA ARG A 93 -22.23 3.15 -24.53
C ARG A 93 -21.95 4.62 -24.24
N ASP A 94 -21.18 4.91 -23.19
CA ASP A 94 -20.62 6.25 -22.98
C ASP A 94 -19.43 6.51 -23.93
N ILE A 95 -18.75 5.44 -24.38
CA ILE A 95 -17.65 5.49 -25.35
C ILE A 95 -18.18 5.40 -26.78
N ASP A 96 -19.00 4.38 -27.06
CA ASP A 96 -19.61 4.15 -28.37
C ASP A 96 -21.10 3.84 -28.26
N ARG A 97 -21.93 4.79 -28.71
CA ARG A 97 -23.40 4.69 -28.65
C ARG A 97 -23.98 3.66 -29.60
N GLU A 98 -23.23 3.21 -30.61
CA GLU A 98 -23.65 2.17 -31.55
C GLU A 98 -23.69 0.78 -30.91
N ILE A 99 -22.97 0.58 -29.80
CA ILE A 99 -23.01 -0.67 -29.03
C ILE A 99 -24.45 -0.94 -28.57
N PRO A 100 -25.06 -2.09 -28.94
CA PRO A 100 -26.42 -2.41 -28.53
C PRO A 100 -26.55 -2.48 -27.00
N LYS A 101 -27.65 -1.96 -26.47
CA LYS A 101 -27.91 -1.95 -25.01
C LYS A 101 -27.77 -3.34 -24.37
N GLN A 102 -28.25 -4.37 -25.06
CA GLN A 102 -28.18 -5.75 -24.58
C GLN A 102 -26.73 -6.23 -24.44
N VAL A 103 -25.81 -5.79 -25.30
CA VAL A 103 -24.38 -6.12 -25.23
C VAL A 103 -23.75 -5.44 -24.01
N GLU A 104 -24.04 -4.15 -23.81
CA GLU A 104 -23.59 -3.41 -22.62
C GLU A 104 -24.08 -4.07 -21.32
N ASP A 105 -25.36 -4.42 -21.23
CA ASP A 105 -25.93 -5.04 -20.04
C ASP A 105 -25.25 -6.39 -19.74
N ILE A 106 -24.87 -7.17 -20.77
CA ILE A 106 -24.11 -8.42 -20.60
C ILE A 106 -22.70 -8.15 -20.06
N ILE A 107 -21.99 -7.18 -20.65
CA ILE A 107 -20.63 -6.82 -20.24
C ILE A 107 -20.61 -6.34 -18.79
N LEU A 108 -21.51 -5.41 -18.43
CA LEU A 108 -21.58 -4.85 -17.08
C LEU A 108 -21.98 -5.91 -16.04
N LYS A 109 -22.84 -6.88 -16.41
CA LYS A 109 -23.15 -8.03 -15.53
C LYS A 109 -21.92 -8.92 -15.31
N ALA A 110 -21.12 -9.18 -16.35
CA ALA A 110 -19.89 -9.97 -16.22
C ALA A 110 -18.81 -9.26 -15.38
N LEU A 111 -18.78 -7.92 -15.42
CA LEU A 111 -17.82 -7.07 -14.69
C LEU A 111 -18.24 -6.72 -13.25
N LYS A 112 -19.31 -7.31 -12.73
CA LYS A 112 -19.75 -7.08 -11.34
C LYS A 112 -18.65 -7.44 -10.35
N ARG A 113 -18.47 -6.61 -9.32
CA ARG A 113 -17.42 -6.81 -8.32
C ARG A 113 -17.66 -8.10 -7.53
N ASP A 114 -18.86 -8.27 -7.00
CA ASP A 114 -19.28 -9.49 -6.32
C ASP A 114 -19.46 -10.63 -7.34
N PRO A 115 -18.71 -11.74 -7.22
CA PRO A 115 -18.88 -12.93 -8.06
C PRO A 115 -20.32 -13.46 -8.07
N GLU A 116 -21.08 -13.31 -6.98
CA GLU A 116 -22.45 -13.82 -6.90
C GLU A 116 -23.45 -13.01 -7.75
N GLU A 117 -23.11 -11.77 -8.12
CA GLU A 117 -23.92 -10.93 -9.01
C GLU A 117 -23.65 -11.17 -10.50
N ARG A 118 -22.60 -11.93 -10.83
CA ARG A 118 -22.24 -12.28 -12.21
C ARG A 118 -23.13 -13.42 -12.75
N TYR A 119 -22.83 -13.88 -13.95
CA TYR A 119 -23.41 -15.11 -14.48
C TYR A 119 -22.96 -16.30 -13.63
N LYS A 120 -23.86 -17.24 -13.33
CA LYS A 120 -23.52 -18.41 -12.53
C LYS A 120 -22.62 -19.38 -13.28
N THR A 121 -22.70 -19.39 -14.61
CA THR A 121 -21.85 -20.21 -15.48
C THR A 121 -21.50 -19.48 -16.76
N VAL A 122 -20.37 -19.86 -17.38
CA VAL A 122 -19.99 -19.38 -18.73
C VAL A 122 -21.08 -19.72 -19.76
N ARG A 123 -21.80 -20.84 -19.57
CA ARG A 123 -22.92 -21.23 -20.44
C ARG A 123 -24.07 -20.23 -20.37
N GLU A 124 -24.41 -19.75 -19.17
CA GLU A 124 -25.44 -18.72 -19.00
C GLU A 124 -25.06 -17.42 -19.72
N MET A 125 -23.80 -17.00 -19.60
CA MET A 125 -23.28 -15.82 -20.32
C MET A 125 -23.35 -16.01 -21.84
N ARG A 126 -22.91 -17.18 -22.34
CA ARG A 126 -23.00 -17.53 -23.77
C ARG A 126 -24.45 -17.49 -24.27
N ASP A 127 -25.38 -18.06 -23.51
CA ASP A 127 -26.80 -18.11 -23.87
C ASP A 127 -27.44 -16.71 -23.86
N ALA A 128 -26.96 -15.81 -22.99
CA ALA A 128 -27.34 -14.39 -23.03
C ALA A 128 -26.84 -13.71 -24.32
N ILE A 129 -25.58 -13.95 -24.71
CA ILE A 129 -25.01 -13.41 -25.96
C ILE A 129 -25.75 -13.95 -27.18
N ALA A 130 -26.08 -15.24 -27.21
CA ALA A 130 -26.77 -15.89 -28.32
C ALA A 130 -28.20 -15.37 -28.56
N LYS A 131 -28.83 -14.72 -27.56
CA LYS A 131 -30.15 -14.09 -27.69
C LYS A 131 -30.11 -12.72 -28.36
N ILE A 132 -28.93 -12.14 -28.54
CA ILE A 132 -28.79 -10.87 -29.26
C ILE A 132 -29.04 -11.14 -30.74
N PRO A 133 -30.02 -10.48 -31.37
CA PRO A 133 -30.31 -10.68 -32.78
C PRO A 133 -29.09 -10.28 -33.63
N ARG A 134 -28.65 -11.17 -34.52
CA ARG A 134 -27.64 -10.83 -35.53
C ARG A 134 -28.27 -9.86 -36.53
N GLU A 135 -27.48 -8.90 -37.00
CA GLU A 135 -27.92 -7.79 -37.86
C GLU A 135 -28.66 -8.27 -39.14
N GLU A 136 -28.40 -9.49 -39.60
CA GLU A 136 -29.13 -10.15 -40.70
C GLU A 136 -30.63 -10.44 -40.40
N GLN A 137 -31.07 -10.40 -39.14
CA GLN A 137 -32.45 -10.71 -38.74
C GLN A 137 -33.31 -9.49 -38.39
N ILE A 138 -32.75 -8.27 -38.34
CA ILE A 138 -33.50 -7.06 -37.95
C ILE A 138 -34.36 -6.50 -39.11
N VAL A 139 -34.17 -6.99 -40.34
CA VAL A 139 -34.94 -6.52 -41.51
C VAL A 139 -36.31 -7.23 -41.67
N SER A 140 -36.60 -8.30 -40.93
CA SER A 140 -37.82 -9.10 -41.19
C SER A 140 -39.07 -8.73 -40.37
N GLU A 141 -38.98 -7.86 -39.37
CA GLU A 141 -40.13 -7.48 -38.54
C GLU A 141 -40.28 -5.97 -38.38
N THR A 142 -40.45 -5.22 -39.48
CA THR A 142 -41.21 -3.97 -39.41
C THR A 142 -41.95 -3.68 -40.73
N LYS A 143 -43.27 -3.92 -40.67
CA LYS A 143 -44.37 -3.36 -41.48
C LYS A 143 -44.59 -3.83 -42.92
N LEU A 144 -45.51 -4.80 -43.01
CA LEU A 144 -46.72 -4.66 -43.84
C LEU A 144 -47.49 -3.39 -43.42
N VAL A 145 -47.61 -2.39 -44.30
CA VAL A 145 -48.84 -1.64 -44.64
C VAL A 145 -48.66 -1.06 -46.05
N ASP A 146 -49.70 -1.24 -46.86
CA ASP A 146 -49.83 -1.06 -48.30
C ASP A 146 -49.40 0.29 -48.92
N GLY A 147 -48.94 0.21 -50.18
CA GLY A 147 -48.80 1.36 -51.07
C GLY A 147 -48.21 1.03 -52.44
N LYS A 148 -49.06 0.56 -53.35
CA LYS A 148 -48.81 0.25 -54.78
C LYS A 148 -47.86 1.22 -55.51
N GLY A 149 -46.97 0.67 -56.33
CA GLY A 149 -46.27 1.40 -57.39
C GLY A 149 -45.37 0.50 -58.23
N ALA A 150 -45.89 -0.01 -59.34
CA ALA A 150 -45.20 -0.91 -60.25
C ALA A 150 -44.10 -0.22 -61.09
N GLY A 151 -43.02 -0.93 -61.37
CA GLY A 151 -42.01 -0.51 -62.35
C GLY A 151 -41.00 -1.61 -62.67
N LYS A 152 -41.21 -2.29 -63.80
CA LYS A 152 -40.40 -3.40 -64.34
C LYS A 152 -38.98 -2.95 -64.72
N SER A 153 -37.97 -3.79 -64.50
CA SER A 153 -36.85 -3.88 -65.45
C SER A 153 -36.18 -5.26 -65.43
N LYS A 154 -35.65 -5.64 -66.59
CA LYS A 154 -35.39 -7.01 -67.06
C LYS A 154 -33.97 -7.50 -66.76
N SER A 155 -33.91 -8.80 -66.51
CA SER A 155 -32.89 -9.79 -66.87
C SER A 155 -31.80 -9.38 -67.87
N GLY A 156 -30.54 -9.68 -67.51
CA GLY A 156 -29.39 -9.74 -68.41
C GLY A 156 -28.15 -10.34 -67.75
N ARG A 157 -28.03 -11.68 -67.73
CA ARG A 157 -26.78 -12.39 -67.38
C ARG A 157 -25.76 -12.22 -68.51
N LYS A 158 -24.50 -11.88 -68.17
CA LYS A 158 -23.31 -12.04 -69.04
C LYS A 158 -22.18 -12.72 -68.25
N PRO A 159 -21.30 -13.51 -68.90
CA PRO A 159 -20.29 -14.33 -68.23
C PRO A 159 -19.04 -13.51 -67.86
N LEU A 160 -18.45 -13.79 -66.70
CA LEU A 160 -17.27 -13.11 -66.16
C LEU A 160 -15.98 -13.84 -66.58
N THR A 161 -15.22 -13.24 -67.50
CA THR A 161 -13.88 -13.68 -67.88
C THR A 161 -12.86 -13.27 -66.81
N ARG A 162 -12.11 -14.24 -66.28
CA ARG A 162 -11.10 -14.06 -65.22
C ARG A 162 -9.79 -13.53 -65.83
N LYS A 163 -9.47 -12.25 -65.62
CA LYS A 163 -8.10 -11.73 -65.81
C LYS A 163 -7.31 -12.03 -64.53
N VAL A 164 -6.35 -12.94 -64.59
CA VAL A 164 -5.37 -13.14 -63.52
C VAL A 164 -4.32 -12.05 -63.64
N SER A 165 -4.15 -11.23 -62.61
CA SER A 165 -3.16 -10.14 -62.57
C SER A 165 -1.75 -10.69 -62.62
N ILE A 166 -1.00 -10.32 -63.66
CA ILE A 166 0.43 -10.59 -63.88
C ILE A 166 1.29 -10.22 -62.65
N VAL A 167 0.83 -9.24 -61.85
CA VAL A 167 1.48 -8.80 -60.59
C VAL A 167 1.56 -9.92 -59.55
N ALA A 168 0.53 -10.76 -59.43
CA ALA A 168 0.53 -11.88 -58.48
C ALA A 168 1.53 -12.97 -58.88
N PHE A 169 1.72 -13.18 -60.19
CA PHE A 169 2.68 -14.16 -60.70
C PHE A 169 4.12 -13.67 -60.51
N ILE A 170 4.39 -12.38 -60.74
CA ILE A 170 5.72 -11.79 -60.50
C ILE A 170 6.08 -11.83 -59.02
N LEU A 171 5.13 -11.53 -58.12
CA LEU A 171 5.33 -11.68 -56.67
C LEU A 171 5.61 -13.12 -56.27
N LEU A 172 4.90 -14.08 -56.86
CA LEU A 172 5.08 -15.51 -56.55
C LEU A 172 6.44 -16.01 -57.04
N VAL A 173 6.89 -15.58 -58.20
CA VAL A 173 8.23 -15.90 -58.72
C VAL A 173 9.33 -15.21 -57.91
N ALA A 174 9.13 -13.97 -57.46
CA ALA A 174 10.07 -13.28 -56.59
C ALA A 174 10.20 -13.97 -55.22
N VAL A 175 9.09 -14.43 -54.64
CA VAL A 175 9.06 -15.22 -53.40
C VAL A 175 9.73 -16.58 -53.60
N ALA A 176 9.42 -17.29 -54.70
CA ALA A 176 10.07 -18.55 -55.02
C ALA A 176 11.58 -18.41 -55.28
N SER A 177 11.99 -17.32 -55.95
CA SER A 177 13.40 -16.99 -56.17
C SER A 177 14.13 -16.65 -54.87
N TYR A 178 13.47 -15.97 -53.93
CA TYR A 178 14.02 -15.68 -52.61
C TYR A 178 14.24 -16.97 -51.80
N ILE A 179 13.26 -17.89 -51.84
CA ILE A 179 13.35 -19.20 -51.16
C ILE A 179 14.43 -20.09 -51.77
N ALA A 180 14.70 -19.99 -53.09
CA ALA A 180 15.68 -20.83 -53.77
C ALA A 180 17.14 -20.33 -53.67
N PHE A 181 17.37 -19.03 -53.40
CA PHE A 181 18.71 -18.43 -53.38
C PHE A 181 19.26 -18.13 -51.98
N PHE A 182 18.44 -18.25 -50.93
CA PHE A 182 18.90 -18.30 -49.54
C PHE A 182 18.87 -19.76 -49.06
N PRO A 183 19.99 -20.49 -49.11
CA PRO A 183 20.06 -21.75 -48.36
C PRO A 183 19.80 -21.41 -46.89
N ALA A 184 18.79 -22.07 -46.31
CA ALA A 184 18.52 -21.97 -44.88
C ALA A 184 19.79 -22.42 -44.14
N ASP A 185 20.48 -21.48 -43.50
CA ASP A 185 21.36 -21.83 -42.40
C ASP A 185 20.42 -22.41 -41.33
N ASP A 186 20.48 -23.71 -41.08
CA ASP A 186 19.53 -24.46 -40.24
C ASP A 186 19.54 -24.05 -38.74
N LYS A 187 20.17 -22.93 -38.40
CA LYS A 187 20.13 -22.33 -37.06
C LYS A 187 19.09 -21.22 -37.03
N LYS A 188 17.90 -21.53 -36.51
CA LYS A 188 16.90 -20.54 -36.12
C LYS A 188 17.59 -19.47 -35.24
N PRO A 189 17.46 -18.17 -35.54
CA PRO A 189 18.13 -17.13 -34.77
C PRO A 189 17.64 -17.13 -33.32
N ILE A 190 18.57 -17.02 -32.37
CA ILE A 190 18.27 -16.97 -30.94
C ILE A 190 17.80 -15.56 -30.61
N ILE A 191 16.62 -15.45 -30.02
CA ILE A 191 15.93 -14.18 -29.83
C ILE A 191 16.29 -13.59 -28.48
N ALA A 192 16.73 -12.33 -28.47
CA ALA A 192 16.95 -11.57 -27.24
C ALA A 192 15.64 -11.42 -26.46
N PRO A 193 15.65 -11.60 -25.13
CA PRO A 193 14.43 -11.51 -24.33
C PRO A 193 13.96 -10.07 -24.16
N GLU A 194 12.65 -9.85 -24.10
CA GLU A 194 12.06 -8.55 -23.73
C GLU A 194 12.03 -8.41 -22.20
N LEU A 195 12.50 -7.27 -21.67
CA LEU A 195 12.56 -7.03 -20.24
C LEU A 195 11.18 -6.63 -19.69
N LEU A 196 10.81 -7.16 -18.52
CA LEU A 196 9.49 -6.94 -17.92
C LEU A 196 9.58 -6.19 -16.59
N SER A 197 10.47 -6.60 -15.69
CA SER A 197 10.62 -6.00 -14.35
C SER A 197 12.09 -6.06 -13.90
N PRO A 198 12.62 -5.03 -13.20
CA PRO A 198 12.02 -3.71 -13.01
C PRO A 198 11.79 -2.99 -14.34
N GLY A 199 10.65 -2.31 -14.49
CA GLY A 199 10.32 -1.59 -15.73
C GLY A 199 11.35 -0.49 -16.05
N ASN A 200 11.40 -0.04 -17.32
CA ASN A 200 12.34 1.00 -17.71
C ASN A 200 12.04 2.34 -16.98
N ASN A 201 13.04 2.91 -16.33
CA ASN A 201 12.97 4.05 -15.41
C ASN A 201 12.12 3.80 -14.14
N ALA A 202 11.97 2.56 -13.70
CA ALA A 202 11.23 2.26 -12.47
C ALA A 202 11.90 2.88 -11.24
N LEU A 203 11.09 3.33 -10.29
CA LEU A 203 11.51 3.71 -8.95
C LEU A 203 11.06 2.62 -7.96
N LEU A 204 12.00 2.07 -7.21
CA LEU A 204 11.78 0.99 -6.26
C LEU A 204 12.00 1.50 -4.83
N ASN A 205 11.08 1.20 -3.94
CA ASN A 205 11.19 1.46 -2.51
C ASN A 205 11.77 0.27 -1.72
N THR A 206 12.45 -0.63 -2.42
CA THR A 206 13.04 -1.86 -1.87
C THR A 206 14.40 -2.13 -2.49
N GLY A 207 15.37 -2.55 -1.66
CA GLY A 207 16.69 -2.96 -2.11
C GLY A 207 16.74 -4.37 -2.69
N LEU A 208 15.60 -5.07 -2.79
CA LEU A 208 15.51 -6.44 -3.32
C LEU A 208 14.68 -6.45 -4.62
N PRO A 209 15.20 -5.90 -5.74
CA PRO A 209 14.49 -5.91 -7.01
C PRO A 209 14.23 -7.33 -7.50
N GLN A 210 13.07 -7.52 -8.14
CA GLN A 210 12.73 -8.76 -8.83
C GLN A 210 12.90 -8.55 -10.34
N PHE A 211 13.94 -9.18 -10.89
CA PHE A 211 14.21 -9.18 -12.30
C PHE A 211 13.37 -10.24 -13.01
N ALA A 212 12.72 -9.86 -14.09
CA ALA A 212 11.92 -10.76 -14.93
C ALA A 212 11.93 -10.30 -16.39
N TRP A 213 11.92 -11.26 -17.30
CA TRP A 213 11.93 -11.04 -18.75
C TRP A 213 11.11 -12.11 -19.47
N GLN A 214 10.81 -11.89 -20.75
CA GLN A 214 10.10 -12.87 -21.58
C GLN A 214 10.93 -14.14 -21.75
N SER A 215 10.28 -15.31 -21.64
CA SER A 215 10.96 -16.57 -21.87
C SER A 215 11.24 -16.78 -23.36
N THR A 216 12.50 -16.70 -23.78
CA THR A 216 12.94 -16.99 -25.15
C THR A 216 13.91 -18.16 -25.25
N ALA A 217 14.40 -18.68 -24.12
CA ALA A 217 15.16 -19.91 -24.07
C ALA A 217 14.25 -21.11 -24.39
N GLY A 218 14.71 -21.97 -25.32
CA GLY A 218 14.10 -23.28 -25.55
C GLY A 218 14.54 -24.31 -24.52
N ASP A 219 14.11 -25.56 -24.69
CA ASP A 219 14.45 -26.66 -23.79
C ASP A 219 15.98 -26.81 -23.63
N GLY A 220 16.46 -26.74 -22.38
CA GLY A 220 17.88 -26.83 -22.03
C GLY A 220 18.68 -25.55 -22.25
N GLY A 221 18.04 -24.44 -22.61
CA GLY A 221 18.65 -23.10 -22.63
C GLY A 221 18.55 -22.36 -21.29
N GLY A 222 19.13 -21.17 -21.24
CA GLY A 222 19.15 -20.32 -20.06
C GLY A 222 19.43 -18.85 -20.41
N TYR A 223 19.85 -18.07 -19.42
CA TYR A 223 20.07 -16.63 -19.56
C TYR A 223 21.34 -16.16 -18.87
N ILE A 224 21.89 -15.05 -19.37
CA ILE A 224 22.87 -14.21 -18.66
C ILE A 224 22.22 -12.85 -18.41
N LEU A 225 22.21 -12.41 -17.15
CA LEU A 225 21.83 -11.07 -16.76
C LEU A 225 23.09 -10.24 -16.47
N LEU A 226 23.15 -9.03 -17.03
CA LEU A 226 24.12 -8.02 -16.65
C LEU A 226 23.42 -6.95 -15.83
N LEU A 227 24.02 -6.59 -14.70
CA LEU A 227 23.59 -5.52 -13.81
C LEU A 227 24.77 -4.57 -13.58
N SER A 228 24.53 -3.27 -13.69
CA SER A 228 25.58 -2.26 -13.54
C SER A 228 25.02 -0.97 -12.93
N ASP A 229 25.88 -0.20 -12.28
CA ASP A 229 25.64 1.17 -11.81
C ASP A 229 26.00 2.22 -12.88
N ASP A 230 26.55 1.80 -14.03
CA ASP A 230 26.93 2.64 -15.14
C ASP A 230 26.27 2.22 -16.46
N SER A 231 25.87 3.19 -17.28
CA SER A 231 25.17 2.92 -18.54
C SER A 231 26.06 2.25 -19.61
N GLY A 232 27.38 2.29 -19.43
CA GLY A 232 28.35 1.69 -20.33
C GLY A 232 28.65 0.22 -20.01
N PHE A 233 28.12 -0.32 -18.89
CA PHE A 233 28.48 -1.63 -18.36
C PHE A 233 30.00 -1.79 -18.28
N THR A 234 30.68 -0.80 -17.68
CA THR A 234 32.14 -0.75 -17.56
C THR A 234 32.66 -1.85 -16.63
N ASN A 235 31.95 -2.10 -15.52
CA ASN A 235 32.24 -3.21 -14.61
C ASN A 235 30.94 -3.88 -14.13
N PRO A 236 30.25 -4.62 -15.02
CA PRO A 236 28.93 -5.14 -14.71
C PRO A 236 29.03 -6.41 -13.87
N GLN A 237 28.14 -6.53 -12.90
CA GLN A 237 27.86 -7.80 -12.26
C GLN A 237 27.22 -8.73 -13.30
N THR A 238 27.87 -9.86 -13.55
CA THR A 238 27.37 -10.89 -14.47
C THR A 238 26.74 -12.01 -13.66
N ILE A 239 25.46 -12.26 -13.89
CA ILE A 239 24.71 -13.37 -13.31
C ILE A 239 24.44 -14.37 -14.42
N SER A 240 25.07 -15.54 -14.31
CA SER A 240 25.03 -16.63 -15.29
C SER A 240 24.23 -17.82 -14.77
N ASP A 241 24.11 -18.86 -15.59
CA ASP A 241 23.49 -20.16 -15.24
C ASP A 241 22.02 -20.05 -14.80
N LEU A 242 21.33 -19.02 -15.29
CA LEU A 242 19.93 -18.80 -15.02
C LEU A 242 19.08 -19.69 -15.93
N ALA A 243 18.57 -20.80 -15.38
CA ALA A 243 17.67 -21.71 -16.08
C ALA A 243 16.22 -21.18 -16.21
N VAL A 244 15.90 -20.09 -15.52
CA VAL A 244 14.56 -19.49 -15.49
C VAL A 244 14.63 -18.02 -15.87
N ASN A 245 13.51 -17.48 -16.35
CA ASN A 245 13.39 -16.10 -16.85
C ASN A 245 13.18 -15.05 -15.74
N ARG A 246 13.73 -15.31 -14.55
CA ARG A 246 13.61 -14.45 -13.38
C ARG A 246 14.84 -14.56 -12.49
N TYR A 247 15.17 -13.47 -11.80
CA TYR A 247 16.27 -13.42 -10.85
C TYR A 247 15.94 -12.47 -9.69
N ARG A 248 16.35 -12.84 -8.48
CA ARG A 248 16.28 -11.99 -7.29
C ARG A 248 17.66 -12.02 -6.62
N PRO A 249 18.29 -10.86 -6.37
CA PRO A 249 19.52 -10.79 -5.58
C PRO A 249 19.32 -11.40 -4.19
N ALA A 250 20.35 -12.10 -3.69
CA ALA A 250 20.32 -12.68 -2.34
C ALA A 250 20.46 -11.59 -1.27
N ASP A 251 21.30 -10.60 -1.54
CA ASP A 251 21.56 -9.47 -0.67
C ASP A 251 20.83 -8.21 -1.17
N SER A 252 20.50 -7.32 -0.23
CA SER A 252 19.92 -6.02 -0.57
C SER A 252 20.93 -5.17 -1.34
N MET A 253 20.49 -4.63 -2.47
CA MET A 253 21.19 -3.59 -3.21
C MET A 253 21.07 -2.24 -2.49
N ALA A 254 22.05 -1.38 -2.70
CA ALA A 254 22.06 -0.03 -2.13
C ALA A 254 21.13 0.92 -2.90
N ASP A 255 20.78 2.04 -2.26
CA ASP A 255 20.08 3.13 -2.94
C ASP A 255 20.97 3.70 -4.06
N GLY A 256 20.37 3.95 -5.22
CA GLY A 256 21.12 4.35 -6.41
C GLY A 256 20.40 4.02 -7.72
N ARG A 257 21.00 4.46 -8.83
CA ARG A 257 20.52 4.15 -10.19
C ARG A 257 21.29 2.96 -10.75
N TYR A 258 20.57 2.06 -11.38
CA TYR A 258 21.09 0.84 -11.99
C TYR A 258 20.63 0.68 -13.43
N PHE A 259 21.39 -0.11 -14.18
CA PHE A 259 21.16 -0.47 -15.57
C PHE A 259 21.24 -1.99 -15.67
N TRP A 260 20.34 -2.59 -16.44
CA TRP A 260 20.32 -4.03 -16.60
C TRP A 260 19.87 -4.45 -17.99
N GLN A 261 20.38 -5.61 -18.43
CA GLN A 261 20.07 -6.23 -19.71
C GLN A 261 20.26 -7.74 -19.61
N VAL A 262 19.59 -8.49 -20.48
CA VAL A 262 19.61 -9.97 -20.46
C VAL A 262 19.84 -10.49 -21.88
N GLN A 263 20.59 -11.59 -22.00
CA GLN A 263 20.70 -12.36 -23.25
C GLN A 263 20.32 -13.82 -23.00
N THR A 264 19.84 -14.48 -24.05
CA THR A 264 19.47 -15.89 -24.03
C THR A 264 20.64 -16.75 -24.47
N ILE A 265 20.79 -17.91 -23.82
CA ILE A 265 21.73 -18.97 -24.18
C ILE A 265 20.93 -20.21 -24.56
N ASP A 266 21.23 -20.85 -25.69
CA ASP A 266 20.64 -22.14 -26.03
C ASP A 266 21.41 -23.32 -25.40
N LYS A 267 20.89 -24.54 -25.54
CA LYS A 267 21.52 -25.76 -25.03
C LYS A 267 22.92 -26.04 -25.59
N ASP A 268 23.26 -25.44 -26.73
CA ASP A 268 24.54 -25.60 -27.41
C ASP A 268 25.49 -24.42 -27.09
N ASN A 269 25.15 -23.62 -26.07
CA ASN A 269 25.88 -22.45 -25.58
C ASN A 269 26.03 -21.30 -26.59
N ASN A 270 25.18 -21.25 -27.62
CA ASN A 270 25.08 -20.11 -28.51
C ASN A 270 24.28 -19.00 -27.81
N LYS A 271 24.63 -17.73 -28.08
CA LYS A 271 24.06 -16.56 -27.41
C LYS A 271 23.25 -15.70 -28.39
N SER A 272 22.15 -15.12 -27.92
CA SER A 272 21.49 -14.01 -28.62
C SER A 272 22.29 -12.71 -28.47
N GLU A 273 21.86 -11.67 -29.19
CA GLU A 273 22.12 -10.29 -28.78
C GLU A 273 21.56 -10.02 -27.37
N PHE A 274 22.06 -8.98 -26.70
CA PHE A 274 21.45 -8.50 -25.46
C PHE A 274 20.11 -7.81 -25.74
N SER A 275 19.21 -7.85 -24.75
CA SER A 275 18.00 -7.04 -24.72
C SER A 275 18.32 -5.55 -24.80
N SER A 276 17.29 -4.72 -25.00
CA SER A 276 17.42 -3.29 -24.69
C SER A 276 17.79 -3.10 -23.21
N ILE A 277 18.55 -2.05 -22.92
CA ILE A 277 18.93 -1.70 -21.55
C ILE A 277 17.73 -1.04 -20.88
N PHE A 278 17.32 -1.57 -19.73
CA PHE A 278 16.41 -0.90 -18.82
C PHE A 278 17.18 -0.26 -17.67
N THR A 279 16.68 0.87 -17.17
CA THR A 279 17.21 1.52 -15.96
C THR A 279 16.18 1.49 -14.84
N PHE A 280 16.63 1.49 -13.59
CA PHE A 280 15.77 1.68 -12.43
C PHE A 280 16.55 2.38 -11.32
N SER A 281 15.82 2.95 -10.36
CA SER A 281 16.38 3.60 -9.17
C SER A 281 15.83 2.94 -7.90
N ILE A 282 16.69 2.75 -6.91
CA ILE A 282 16.32 2.29 -5.57
C ILE A 282 16.38 3.48 -4.62
N GLU A 283 15.28 3.75 -3.94
CA GLU A 283 15.14 4.75 -2.88
C GLU A 283 14.43 4.08 -1.69
N THR A 284 15.17 3.39 -0.83
CA THR A 284 14.62 2.67 0.33
C THR A 284 14.44 3.54 1.56
N ALA A 285 15.13 4.68 1.63
CA ALA A 285 14.92 5.64 2.69
C ALA A 285 13.51 6.26 2.56
N PRO A 286 12.63 6.16 3.57
CA PRO A 286 11.45 7.00 3.61
C PRO A 286 11.92 8.45 3.53
N ALA A 287 11.22 9.28 2.74
CA ALA A 287 11.54 10.71 2.66
C ALA A 287 11.69 11.24 4.10
N GLU A 288 12.89 11.70 4.47
CA GLU A 288 13.09 12.32 5.77
C GLU A 288 12.15 13.52 5.84
N ILE A 289 11.03 13.37 6.56
CA ILE A 289 10.18 14.52 6.87
C ILE A 289 11.07 15.40 7.73
N PRO A 290 11.41 16.61 7.26
CA PRO A 290 12.38 17.39 7.97
C PRO A 290 11.73 17.76 9.32
N GLN A 291 12.38 17.39 10.42
CA GLN A 291 11.81 17.50 11.77
C GLN A 291 12.20 18.83 12.40
N GLY A 292 11.22 19.50 13.02
CA GLY A 292 11.44 20.61 13.93
C GLY A 292 11.43 20.14 15.38
N SER A 293 11.58 21.09 16.31
CA SER A 293 11.50 20.78 17.75
C SER A 293 10.52 21.69 18.47
N LEU A 294 9.71 21.08 19.32
CA LEU A 294 8.79 21.76 20.23
C LEU A 294 9.20 21.49 21.67
N GLU A 295 9.52 22.55 22.41
CA GLU A 295 9.76 22.49 23.84
C GLU A 295 8.51 22.96 24.60
N LEU A 296 8.00 22.08 25.45
CA LEU A 296 6.84 22.33 26.29
C LEU A 296 7.25 22.45 27.74
N THR A 297 6.83 23.52 28.38
CA THR A 297 6.97 23.75 29.82
C THR A 297 5.57 23.79 30.44
N VAL A 298 5.22 22.79 31.22
CA VAL A 298 3.96 22.68 31.96
C VAL A 298 4.24 22.91 33.45
N ARG A 299 3.44 23.76 34.09
CA ARG A 299 3.52 24.02 35.54
C ARG A 299 2.14 23.82 36.17
N PRO A 300 2.04 23.02 37.26
CA PRO A 300 3.08 22.23 37.91
C PRO A 300 3.51 21.01 37.09
N SER A 301 2.60 20.19 36.56
CA SER A 301 2.84 19.09 35.61
C SER A 301 1.54 18.76 34.89
N GLY A 302 1.58 18.03 33.78
CA GLY A 302 0.35 17.63 33.08
C GLY A 302 0.57 16.52 32.06
N ASP A 303 -0.54 15.99 31.56
CA ASP A 303 -0.54 15.04 30.45
C ASP A 303 -0.52 15.83 29.13
N ILE A 304 0.41 15.49 28.25
CA ILE A 304 0.66 16.17 26.99
C ILE A 304 0.21 15.27 25.84
N TYR A 305 -0.63 15.81 24.98
CA TYR A 305 -1.11 15.16 23.77
C TYR A 305 -0.72 15.98 22.55
N ILE A 306 -0.29 15.30 21.49
CA ILE A 306 0.00 15.88 20.19
C ILE A 306 -0.92 15.20 19.17
N ASP A 307 -1.70 15.99 18.44
CA ASP A 307 -2.67 15.53 17.44
C ASP A 307 -3.64 14.45 17.95
N GLY A 308 -3.94 14.50 19.26
CA GLY A 308 -4.86 13.58 19.94
C GLY A 308 -4.18 12.36 20.56
N GLU A 309 -2.90 12.11 20.28
CA GLU A 309 -2.14 11.02 20.88
C GLU A 309 -1.41 11.47 22.14
N LEU A 310 -1.43 10.64 23.17
CA LEU A 310 -0.74 10.90 24.43
C LEU A 310 0.78 10.73 24.21
N TYR A 311 1.51 11.83 24.32
CA TYR A 311 2.96 11.82 24.15
C TYR A 311 3.69 11.63 25.48
N ALA A 312 3.23 12.31 26.53
CA ALA A 312 3.87 12.26 27.84
C ALA A 312 2.86 12.41 28.97
N GLN A 313 2.98 11.59 30.01
CA GLN A 313 2.12 11.67 31.20
C GLN A 313 2.83 12.40 32.34
N ASN A 314 2.09 13.28 33.02
CA ASN A 314 2.52 14.00 34.22
C ASN A 314 3.91 14.67 34.12
N GLN A 315 4.23 15.28 32.97
CA GLN A 315 5.54 15.90 32.74
C GLN A 315 5.52 17.41 32.97
N ARG A 316 6.71 17.96 33.28
CA ARG A 316 6.94 19.41 33.46
C ARG A 316 7.63 20.04 32.28
N ASP A 317 8.66 19.40 31.75
CA ASP A 317 9.48 19.94 30.66
C ASP A 317 9.72 18.81 29.67
N VAL A 318 9.33 19.00 28.41
CA VAL A 318 9.44 17.97 27.37
C VAL A 318 9.93 18.62 26.08
N LEU A 319 10.94 18.00 25.46
CA LEU A 319 11.40 18.33 24.12
C LEU A 319 10.90 17.27 23.14
N LEU A 320 10.09 17.71 22.17
CA LEU A 320 9.41 16.86 21.21
C LEU A 320 10.00 17.08 19.82
N PRO A 321 10.62 16.06 19.19
CA PRO A 321 10.82 16.10 17.74
C PRO A 321 9.45 15.93 17.08
N LEU A 322 9.09 16.86 16.20
CA LEU A 322 7.83 16.83 15.47
C LEU A 322 8.09 17.11 13.98
N ASP A 323 7.28 16.51 13.13
CA ASP A 323 7.28 16.80 11.70
C ASP A 323 6.98 18.30 11.44
N THR A 324 7.46 18.86 10.33
CA THR A 324 7.08 20.23 9.98
C THR A 324 5.61 20.32 9.62
N GLY A 325 4.92 21.34 10.12
CA GLY A 325 3.49 21.54 9.85
C GLY A 325 2.72 21.98 11.08
N ARG A 326 1.39 21.95 10.98
CA ARG A 326 0.50 22.34 12.07
C ARG A 326 0.20 21.13 12.96
N HIS A 327 0.47 21.26 14.24
CA HIS A 327 0.18 20.26 15.27
C HIS A 327 -0.75 20.85 16.32
N VAL A 328 -1.71 20.06 16.77
CA VAL A 328 -2.59 20.41 17.90
C VAL A 328 -1.97 19.88 19.18
N VAL A 329 -1.58 20.80 20.06
CA VAL A 329 -1.03 20.51 21.38
C VAL A 329 -2.15 20.62 22.40
N VAL A 330 -2.40 19.56 23.16
CA VAL A 330 -3.36 19.58 24.26
C VAL A 330 -2.64 19.19 25.54
N VAL A 331 -2.70 20.04 26.56
CA VAL A 331 -2.16 19.76 27.89
C VAL A 331 -3.31 19.64 28.87
N ARG A 332 -3.35 18.56 29.65
CA ARG A 332 -4.41 18.31 30.63
C ARG A 332 -3.83 18.20 32.03
N ASN A 333 -4.51 18.83 33.00
CA ASN A 333 -4.26 18.61 34.41
C ASN A 333 -5.60 18.47 35.14
N ARG A 334 -5.95 17.24 35.52
CA ARG A 334 -7.25 16.90 36.13
C ARG A 334 -7.49 17.56 37.49
N ASN A 335 -6.43 18.01 38.14
CA ASN A 335 -6.46 18.61 39.48
C ASN A 335 -6.50 20.15 39.44
N SER A 336 -6.36 20.74 38.25
CA SER A 336 -6.39 22.19 38.05
C SER A 336 -7.80 22.74 37.82
N ILE A 337 -7.95 24.07 37.92
CA ILE A 337 -9.19 24.79 37.61
C ILE A 337 -9.47 24.74 36.10
N GLU A 338 -8.48 25.06 35.28
CA GLU A 338 -8.61 25.20 33.83
C GLU A 338 -8.73 23.84 33.12
N LYS A 339 -8.34 22.73 33.78
CA LYS A 339 -8.38 21.31 33.38
C LYS A 339 -7.65 20.95 32.09
N VAL A 340 -7.73 21.77 31.05
CA VAL A 340 -7.21 21.55 29.70
C VAL A 340 -6.76 22.88 29.10
N PHE A 341 -5.59 22.88 28.45
CA PHE A 341 -5.20 23.89 27.48
C PHE A 341 -5.06 23.24 26.11
N ASP A 342 -5.55 23.89 25.06
CA ASP A 342 -5.40 23.47 23.67
C ASP A 342 -4.86 24.61 22.80
N GLU A 343 -3.86 24.31 21.97
CA GLU A 343 -3.26 25.28 21.06
C GLU A 343 -2.83 24.58 19.76
N THR A 344 -2.93 25.26 18.62
CA THR A 344 -2.27 24.80 17.39
C THR A 344 -0.92 25.48 17.23
N VAL A 345 0.15 24.69 17.11
CA VAL A 345 1.52 25.15 16.88
C VAL A 345 1.93 24.80 15.45
N THR A 346 2.69 25.68 14.80
CA THR A 346 3.32 25.36 13.49
C THR A 346 4.79 25.08 13.70
N ILE A 347 5.23 23.87 13.36
CA ILE A 347 6.60 23.40 13.48
C ILE A 347 7.34 23.63 12.17
N SER A 348 8.56 24.15 12.30
CA SER A 348 9.47 24.48 11.21
C SER A 348 10.84 23.88 11.51
N THR A 349 11.66 23.65 10.48
CA THR A 349 13.00 23.05 10.63
C THR A 349 14.08 24.03 11.00
N ASP A 350 13.85 25.32 10.77
CA ASP A 350 14.80 26.40 11.01
C ASP A 350 14.71 26.99 12.42
N ARG A 351 13.65 26.65 13.17
CA ARG A 351 13.39 27.25 14.47
C ARG A 351 12.85 26.25 15.50
N LYS A 352 13.41 26.31 16.72
CA LYS A 352 12.83 25.67 17.90
C LYS A 352 11.61 26.46 18.37
N GLU A 353 10.47 25.79 18.46
CA GLU A 353 9.25 26.34 19.05
C GLU A 353 9.20 26.05 20.55
N THR A 354 8.74 27.01 21.34
CA THR A 354 8.58 26.84 22.79
C THR A 354 7.17 27.25 23.20
N ARG A 355 6.51 26.46 24.04
CA ARG A 355 5.20 26.80 24.66
C ARG A 355 5.22 26.56 26.15
N ARG A 356 4.49 27.41 26.88
CA ARG A 356 4.38 27.34 28.34
C ARG A 356 2.93 27.31 28.77
N PHE A 357 2.58 26.32 29.59
CA PHE A 357 1.25 26.13 30.14
C PHE A 357 1.32 26.20 31.66
N SER A 358 0.49 27.05 32.27
CA SER A 358 0.44 27.23 33.72
C SER A 358 -0.98 27.02 34.20
N PHE A 359 -1.18 25.99 35.01
CA PHE A 359 -2.46 25.66 35.61
C PHE A 359 -2.61 26.34 36.97
N SER A 360 -3.81 26.86 37.24
CA SER A 360 -4.19 27.38 38.54
C SER A 360 -4.89 26.29 39.34
N PHE A 361 -4.75 26.33 40.66
CA PHE A 361 -5.39 25.39 41.57
C PHE A 361 -6.30 26.15 42.51
N PRO A 362 -7.45 25.57 42.91
CA PRO A 362 -8.31 26.21 43.89
C PRO A 362 -7.50 26.49 45.17
N GLU A 363 -7.51 27.73 45.64
CA GLU A 363 -7.07 28.00 47.00
C GLU A 363 -7.98 27.21 47.94
N VAL A 364 -7.38 26.33 48.74
CA VAL A 364 -8.11 25.75 49.87
C VAL A 364 -8.33 26.90 50.85
N THR A 365 -9.52 27.49 50.85
CA THR A 365 -9.98 28.34 51.96
C THR A 365 -9.85 27.51 53.22
N GLN A 366 -8.77 27.76 53.97
CA GLN A 366 -8.77 27.42 55.39
C GLN A 366 -9.89 28.25 55.99
N ASP A 367 -10.92 27.58 56.50
CA ASP A 367 -11.75 28.18 57.54
C ASP A 367 -10.77 28.47 58.67
N LYS A 368 -10.27 29.71 58.71
CA LYS A 368 -9.31 30.19 59.70
C LYS A 368 -10.08 30.17 61.02
N PRO A 369 -9.83 29.23 61.96
CA PRO A 369 -10.37 29.38 63.30
C PRO A 369 -9.75 30.65 63.86
N ALA A 370 -10.53 31.46 64.58
CA ALA A 370 -10.03 32.67 65.21
C ALA A 370 -8.66 32.39 65.87
N GLU A 371 -7.64 33.16 65.49
CA GLU A 371 -6.27 33.01 65.99
C GLU A 371 -6.30 33.03 67.53
N PRO A 372 -5.80 31.98 68.23
CA PRO A 372 -5.38 32.16 69.59
C PRO A 372 -4.11 33.01 69.55
N VAL A 373 -4.19 34.20 70.13
CA VAL A 373 -3.06 35.11 70.30
C VAL A 373 -1.97 34.40 71.10
N GLY A 374 -0.80 34.20 70.47
CA GLY A 374 0.48 34.00 71.14
C GLY A 374 0.84 32.58 71.55
N GLN A 375 1.24 31.74 70.60
CA GLN A 375 2.27 30.70 70.83
C GLN A 375 3.18 30.63 69.59
N GLU A 376 4.50 30.75 69.77
CA GLU A 376 5.47 30.54 68.70
C GLU A 376 5.25 29.14 68.10
N GLU A 377 4.91 29.08 66.81
CA GLU A 377 4.76 27.81 66.12
C GLU A 377 6.12 27.14 66.01
N ILE A 378 6.37 26.15 66.87
CA ILE A 378 7.59 25.36 66.87
C ILE A 378 7.52 24.27 65.78
N TYR A 379 8.54 24.22 64.93
CA TYR A 379 8.60 23.33 63.76
C TYR A 379 9.69 22.27 63.93
N GLY A 380 9.48 21.09 63.35
CA GLY A 380 10.50 20.06 63.16
C GLY A 380 10.56 19.61 61.70
N HIS A 381 11.42 18.64 61.42
CA HIS A 381 11.57 18.07 60.09
C HIS A 381 11.20 16.58 60.09
N LEU A 382 10.59 16.13 59.01
CA LEU A 382 10.32 14.72 58.75
C LEU A 382 10.96 14.29 57.44
N SER A 383 11.88 13.34 57.50
CA SER A 383 12.49 12.71 56.32
C SER A 383 11.79 11.39 56.01
N VAL A 384 11.17 11.28 54.84
CA VAL A 384 10.45 10.09 54.39
C VAL A 384 11.20 9.46 53.22
N GLY A 385 11.53 8.17 53.32
CA GLY A 385 12.20 7.39 52.28
C GLY A 385 11.50 6.06 51.99
N SER A 386 11.86 5.41 50.87
CA SER A 386 11.41 4.06 50.51
C SER A 386 12.55 3.19 50.02
N ARG A 387 12.38 1.86 50.07
CA ARG A 387 13.24 0.85 49.40
C ARG A 387 12.38 -0.10 48.57
N PRO A 388 12.68 -0.35 47.28
CA PRO A 388 13.68 0.34 46.47
C PRO A 388 13.38 1.85 46.34
N VAL A 389 14.38 2.66 45.98
CA VAL A 389 14.26 4.12 45.87
C VAL A 389 13.60 4.49 44.53
N ASN A 390 12.40 3.99 44.30
CA ASN A 390 11.69 4.15 43.02
C ASN A 390 10.83 5.42 42.95
N GLY A 391 10.89 6.29 43.97
CA GLY A 391 9.95 7.40 44.11
C GLY A 391 8.57 6.88 44.50
N ALA A 392 8.14 7.12 45.73
CA ALA A 392 6.82 6.73 46.18
C ALA A 392 6.07 7.97 46.67
N MET A 393 4.79 8.08 46.30
CA MET A 393 3.91 9.17 46.71
C MET A 393 3.80 9.18 48.23
N VAL A 394 4.01 10.33 48.85
CA VAL A 394 3.89 10.49 50.29
C VAL A 394 2.53 11.10 50.63
N PHE A 395 1.82 10.54 51.60
CA PHE A 395 0.61 11.07 52.18
C PHE A 395 0.86 11.39 53.64
N ILE A 396 0.45 12.56 54.12
CA ILE A 396 0.52 12.95 55.53
C ILE A 396 -0.90 13.24 56.00
N ASN A 397 -1.36 12.54 57.05
CA ASN A 397 -2.72 12.56 57.56
C ASN A 397 -3.75 12.37 56.43
N GLU A 398 -3.55 11.32 55.63
CA GLU A 398 -4.35 10.95 54.44
C GLU A 398 -4.32 11.96 53.28
N ARG A 399 -3.55 13.06 53.39
CA ARG A 399 -3.40 14.04 52.31
C ARG A 399 -2.16 13.75 51.49
N LEU A 400 -2.34 13.55 50.18
CA LEU A 400 -1.24 13.45 49.23
C LEU A 400 -0.37 14.71 49.36
N GLN A 401 0.93 14.48 49.54
CA GLN A 401 1.95 15.49 49.43
C GLN A 401 2.47 15.43 48.00
N ASP A 402 2.63 16.57 47.34
CA ASP A 402 3.10 16.68 45.96
C ASP A 402 4.62 16.35 45.81
N GLN A 403 5.12 15.40 46.60
CA GLN A 403 6.52 15.02 46.73
C GLN A 403 6.63 13.49 46.75
N VAL A 404 7.70 12.97 46.15
CA VAL A 404 8.04 11.53 46.13
C VAL A 404 9.24 11.23 47.00
N THR A 405 9.32 10.02 47.55
CA THR A 405 10.48 9.60 48.36
C THR A 405 11.79 9.56 47.55
N PRO A 406 12.94 9.92 48.15
CA PRO A 406 13.09 10.48 49.49
C PRO A 406 12.79 12.00 49.51
N PHE A 407 12.01 12.45 50.49
CA PHE A 407 11.73 13.88 50.68
C PHE A 407 11.77 14.30 52.16
N ARG A 408 12.13 15.56 52.42
CA ARG A 408 12.14 16.15 53.77
C ARG A 408 11.08 17.24 53.88
N PHE A 409 10.12 17.05 54.78
CA PHE A 409 9.05 17.99 55.08
C PHE A 409 9.40 18.83 56.31
N LYS A 410 9.04 20.12 56.30
CA LYS A 410 9.00 20.95 57.51
C LYS A 410 7.56 20.94 58.03
N LEU A 411 7.37 20.40 59.23
CA LEU A 411 6.05 20.19 59.83
C LEU A 411 6.01 20.84 61.21
N LYS A 412 4.82 21.21 61.68
CA LYS A 412 4.63 21.66 63.06
C LYS A 412 4.98 20.50 64.00
N ALA A 413 5.42 20.81 65.22
CA ALA A 413 5.63 19.75 66.20
C ALA A 413 4.30 19.03 66.47
N GLY A 414 4.28 17.69 66.39
CA GLY A 414 3.06 16.92 66.51
C GLY A 414 3.15 15.52 65.92
N LYS A 415 2.05 14.76 66.07
CA LYS A 415 1.93 13.39 65.58
C LYS A 415 1.29 13.35 64.19
N TYR A 416 1.89 12.59 63.28
CA TYR A 416 1.50 12.49 61.88
C TYR A 416 1.37 11.04 61.44
N ILE A 417 0.32 10.72 60.70
CA ILE A 417 0.16 9.46 59.99
C ILE A 417 0.77 9.64 58.61
N VAL A 418 1.75 8.81 58.25
CA VAL A 418 2.42 8.87 56.96
C VAL A 418 2.17 7.59 56.18
N ARG A 419 1.55 7.71 55.01
CA ARG A 419 1.36 6.61 54.07
C ARG A 419 2.24 6.86 52.85
N VAL A 420 2.89 5.81 52.35
CA VAL A 420 3.69 5.83 51.13
C VAL A 420 3.13 4.82 50.15
N GLN A 421 2.99 5.21 48.88
CA GLN A 421 2.44 4.37 47.81
C GLN A 421 3.35 4.42 46.58
N MET A 422 3.67 3.25 46.02
CA MET A 422 4.58 3.14 44.88
C MET A 422 4.00 3.82 43.62
N THR A 423 4.85 4.44 42.80
CA THR A 423 4.43 5.11 41.55
C THR A 423 4.53 4.22 40.32
N ASP A 424 5.00 2.98 40.45
CA ASP A 424 5.18 2.01 39.38
C ASP A 424 3.87 1.33 38.92
N GLY A 425 2.72 1.84 39.37
CA GLY A 425 1.40 1.29 39.08
C GLY A 425 0.99 0.12 39.98
N SER A 426 1.84 -0.31 40.92
CA SER A 426 1.41 -1.26 41.95
C SER A 426 0.52 -0.57 42.99
N GLU A 427 -0.57 -1.22 43.42
CA GLU A 427 -1.41 -0.73 44.53
C GLU A 427 -0.73 -0.88 45.91
N LEU A 428 0.57 -1.20 45.93
CA LEU A 428 1.34 -1.40 47.15
C LEU A 428 1.50 -0.07 47.90
N SER A 429 0.94 -0.03 49.11
CA SER A 429 1.11 1.08 50.04
C SER A 429 1.44 0.58 51.45
N LYS A 430 2.21 1.38 52.19
CA LYS A 430 2.53 1.14 53.61
C LYS A 430 2.29 2.41 54.40
N THR A 431 1.78 2.27 55.63
CA THR A 431 1.46 3.39 56.53
C THR A 431 2.18 3.21 57.85
N ASP A 432 2.72 4.30 58.38
CA ASP A 432 3.34 4.36 59.71
C ASP A 432 3.01 5.69 60.39
N THR A 433 3.20 5.79 61.70
CA THR A 433 2.96 7.01 62.46
C THR A 433 4.25 7.54 63.05
N VAL A 434 4.47 8.85 62.95
CA VAL A 434 5.67 9.52 63.47
C VAL A 434 5.30 10.74 64.29
N GLU A 435 6.05 10.94 65.36
CA GLU A 435 6.02 12.17 66.13
C GLU A 435 7.19 13.07 65.68
N VAL A 436 6.88 14.30 65.29
CA VAL A 436 7.85 15.31 64.89
C VAL A 436 8.00 16.24 66.08
N ALA A 437 9.16 16.23 66.73
CA ALA A 437 9.47 17.17 67.79
C ALA A 437 10.07 18.48 67.21
N ALA A 438 9.89 19.58 67.92
CA ALA A 438 10.50 20.87 67.57
C ALA A 438 12.02 20.76 67.42
N ASP A 439 12.57 21.44 66.41
CA ASP A 439 14.01 21.49 66.08
C ASP A 439 14.70 20.13 65.91
N SER A 440 13.91 19.07 65.73
CA SER A 440 14.38 17.71 65.51
C SER A 440 14.16 17.28 64.06
N THR A 441 14.83 16.20 63.66
CA THR A 441 14.50 15.50 62.41
C THR A 441 14.09 14.06 62.72
N SER A 442 12.82 13.76 62.50
CA SER A 442 12.30 12.39 62.53
C SER A 442 12.48 11.73 61.17
N LYS A 443 12.69 10.41 61.12
CA LYS A 443 12.94 9.69 59.86
C LYS A 443 12.08 8.43 59.76
N LEU A 444 11.39 8.28 58.64
CA LEU A 444 10.66 7.07 58.26
C LEU A 444 11.25 6.49 56.97
N ILE A 445 11.52 5.19 56.94
CA ILE A 445 11.92 4.47 55.73
C ILE A 445 10.98 3.28 55.53
N PHE A 446 10.23 3.28 54.43
CA PHE A 446 9.30 2.22 54.08
C PHE A 446 9.97 1.18 53.16
N ASN A 447 10.16 -0.03 53.65
CA ASN A 447 10.73 -1.12 52.83
C ASN A 447 9.60 -1.89 52.13
N PHE A 448 9.64 -1.97 50.80
CA PHE A 448 8.71 -2.71 49.95
C PHE A 448 9.32 -4.00 49.39
N GLU A 449 10.61 -4.25 49.63
CA GLU A 449 11.21 -5.57 49.44
C GLU A 449 10.82 -6.43 50.65
N ASN A 450 10.19 -7.59 50.38
CA ASN A 450 9.96 -8.62 51.40
C ASN A 450 11.22 -9.47 51.58
#